data_AF-A0A1B9RWE0-F1
#
_entry.id   AF-A0A1B9RWE0-F1
#
_cell.length_a   1.000
_cell.length_b   1.000
_cell.length_c   1.000
_cell.angle_alpha   90.00
_cell.angle_beta   90.00
_cell.angle_gamma   90.00
#
_symmetry.space_group_name_H-M   'P 1'
#
loop_
_entity.id
_entity.type
_entity.pdbx_description
1 polymer ?
#
loop_
_entity_poly.entity_id
_entity_poly.type
_entity_poly.pdbx_seq_one_letter_code
_entity_poly.pdbx_strand_id
1 'polypeptide(L)' 'MTQESKLMALIRAGKRQEALDMVERLKAGVQSIPTSIKVDRTGCVSYYKGNRRFVRNTQGWWELAPKKK' A
#
# COMPACT_ATOMS: atom_id res chain seq x y z
N MET A 1 -3.09 1.51 24.65
CA MET A 1 -3.75 2.36 23.63
C MET A 1 -3.24 1.96 22.25
N THR A 2 -4.13 1.71 21.30
CA THR A 2 -3.76 1.44 19.90
C THR A 2 -3.40 2.75 19.18
N GLN A 3 -2.53 2.71 18.17
CA GLN A 3 -2.15 3.90 17.40
C GLN A 3 -3.36 4.58 16.74
N GLU A 4 -4.36 3.79 16.33
CA GLU A 4 -5.65 4.28 15.82
C GLU A 4 -6.40 5.14 16.84
N SER A 5 -6.47 4.69 18.10
CA SER A 5 -7.17 5.44 19.15
C SER A 5 -6.54 6.82 19.39
N LYS A 6 -5.20 6.90 19.29
CA LYS A 6 -4.44 8.14 19.43
C LYS A 6 -4.62 9.07 18.22
N LEU A 7 -4.66 8.52 17.00
CA LEU A 7 -4.95 9.31 15.79
C LEU A 7 -6.36 9.90 15.83
N MET A 8 -7.36 9.11 16.22
CA MET A 8 -8.75 9.57 16.34
C MET A 8 -8.94 10.63 17.42
N ALA A 9 -8.11 10.61 18.47
CA ALA A 9 -8.09 11.67 19.47
C ALA A 9 -7.55 12.99 18.90
N LEU A 10 -6.47 12.94 18.11
CA LEU A 10 -5.90 14.13 17.45
C LEU A 10 -6.86 14.76 16.44
N ILE A 11 -7.57 13.93 15.66
CA ILE A 11 -8.60 14.39 14.71
C ILE A 11 -9.74 15.10 15.45
N ARG A 12 -10.27 14.49 16.53
CA ARG A 12 -11.34 15.09 17.34
C ARG A 12 -10.92 16.37 18.04
N ALA A 13 -9.65 16.50 18.40
CA ALA A 13 -9.08 17.70 18.99
C ALA A 13 -8.75 18.80 17.95
N GLY A 14 -9.02 18.58 16.66
CA GLY A 14 -8.72 19.56 15.60
C GLY A 14 -7.22 19.74 15.31
N LYS A 15 -6.37 18.88 15.86
CA LYS A 15 -4.91 18.97 15.74
C LYS A 15 -4.42 18.37 14.41
N ARG A 16 -4.71 19.08 13.33
CA ARG A 16 -4.50 18.61 11.95
C ARG A 16 -3.05 18.25 11.64
N GLN A 17 -2.08 19.08 12.04
CA GLN A 17 -0.67 18.84 11.73
C GLN A 17 -0.14 17.61 12.46
N GLU A 18 -0.40 17.49 13.77
CA GLU A 18 0.02 16.32 14.57
C GLU A 18 -0.60 15.01 14.06
N ALA A 19 -1.85 15.06 13.59
CA ALA A 19 -2.51 13.90 12.98
C ALA A 19 -1.86 13.50 11.65
N LEU A 20 -1.51 14.47 10.80
CA LEU A 20 -0.83 14.22 9.52
C LEU A 20 0.57 13.64 9.73
N ASP A 21 1.37 14.24 10.62
CA ASP A 21 2.70 13.74 10.96
C ASP A 21 2.65 12.30 11.49
N MET A 22 1.62 11.98 12.28
CA MET A 22 1.42 10.62 12.78
C MET A 22 1.09 9.64 11.64
N VAL A 23 0.24 10.03 10.68
CA VAL A 23 -0.06 9.22 9.49
C VAL A 23 1.20 9.00 8.64
N GLU A 24 2.04 10.02 8.46
CA GLU A 24 3.31 9.87 7.72
C GLU A 24 4.28 8.90 8.40
N ARG A 25 4.41 8.98 9.72
CA ARG A 25 5.24 8.03 10.49
C ARG A 25 4.70 6.60 10.40
N LEU A 26 3.38 6.43 10.44
CA LEU A 26 2.74 5.12 10.25
C LEU A 26 2.98 4.59 8.84
N LYS A 27 2.88 5.43 7.81
CA LYS A 27 3.22 5.06 6.43
C LYS A 27 4.69 4.68 6.26
N ALA A 28 5.60 5.39 6.91
CA ALA A 28 7.04 5.12 6.83
C ALA A 28 7.47 3.84 7.56
N GLY A 29 6.79 3.50 8.68
CA GLY A 29 7.05 2.28 9.44
C GLY A 29 6.40 1.02 8.87
N VAL A 30 5.36 1.18 8.04
CA VAL A 30 4.78 0.07 7.27
C VAL A 30 5.67 -0.14 6.06
N GLN A 31 6.54 -1.15 6.14
CA GLN A 31 7.27 -1.66 4.98
C GLN A 31 6.28 -1.79 3.82
N SER A 32 6.48 -1.01 2.76
CA SER A 32 5.57 -0.96 1.62
C SER A 32 5.63 -2.31 0.92
N ILE A 33 4.89 -3.31 1.43
CA ILE A 33 4.51 -4.44 0.62
C ILE A 33 3.73 -3.80 -0.52
N PRO A 34 4.19 -3.89 -1.78
CA PRO A 34 3.44 -3.33 -2.89
C PRO A 34 2.16 -4.16 -3.01
N THR A 35 1.09 -3.66 -2.41
CA THR A 35 -0.27 -4.23 -2.45
C THR A 35 -1.05 -3.74 -3.66
N SER A 36 -0.40 -2.99 -4.57
CA SER A 36 -1.04 -2.21 -5.61
C SER A 36 -0.04 -1.92 -6.74
N ILE A 37 -0.36 -1.81 -8.02
CA ILE A 37 -1.47 -2.20 -8.91
C ILE A 37 -0.91 -1.81 -10.30
N LYS A 38 -1.02 -2.67 -11.31
CA LYS A 38 -0.86 -2.18 -12.70
C LYS A 38 -2.03 -1.22 -12.94
N VAL A 39 -1.76 0.09 -12.98
CA VAL A 39 -2.69 1.07 -13.54
C VAL A 39 -2.53 0.93 -15.05
N ASP A 40 -3.53 0.35 -15.70
CA ASP A 40 -3.55 0.34 -17.16
C ASP A 40 -3.77 1.76 -17.71
N ARG A 41 -3.58 1.95 -19.02
CA ARG A 41 -3.77 3.27 -19.67
C ARG A 41 -5.18 3.84 -19.50
N THR A 42 -6.14 3.00 -19.11
CA THR A 42 -7.53 3.37 -18.83
C THR A 42 -7.79 3.78 -17.37
N GLY A 43 -6.76 3.76 -16.52
CA GLY A 43 -6.88 4.11 -15.10
C GLY A 43 -7.51 3.01 -14.25
N CYS A 44 -7.66 1.79 -14.78
CA CYS A 44 -8.25 0.68 -14.05
C CYS A 44 -7.23 0.08 -13.08
N VAL A 45 -7.71 -0.19 -11.87
CA VAL A 45 -6.89 -0.54 -10.72
C VAL A 45 -7.14 -2.02 -10.37
N SER A 46 -6.20 -2.90 -10.75
CA SER A 46 -6.28 -4.34 -10.48
C SER A 46 -5.62 -4.75 -9.16
N TYR A 47 -6.42 -4.98 -8.10
CA TYR A 47 -5.96 -5.48 -6.81
C TYR A 47 -5.73 -7.00 -6.86
N TYR A 48 -4.51 -7.46 -6.53
CA TYR A 48 -4.20 -8.89 -6.51
C TYR A 48 -4.07 -9.41 -5.08
N LYS A 49 -4.81 -10.47 -4.74
CA LYS A 49 -4.71 -11.17 -3.46
C LYS A 49 -3.52 -12.16 -3.48
N GLY A 50 -2.58 -12.02 -2.52
CA GLY A 50 -1.50 -12.99 -2.25
C GLY A 50 -0.08 -12.60 -2.70
N ASN A 51 0.93 -13.36 -2.25
CA ASN A 51 2.34 -13.16 -2.62
C ASN A 51 2.58 -13.53 -4.09
N ARG A 52 3.06 -12.57 -4.89
CA ARG A 52 3.37 -12.77 -6.32
C ARG A 52 4.79 -12.33 -6.65
N ARG A 53 5.32 -12.85 -7.76
CA ARG A 53 6.66 -12.54 -8.28
C ARG A 53 6.56 -11.99 -9.71
N PHE A 54 7.45 -11.06 -10.05
CA PHE A 54 7.62 -10.62 -11.43
C PHE A 54 8.39 -11.68 -12.22
N VAL A 55 7.87 -12.06 -13.38
CA VAL A 55 8.49 -13.03 -14.30
C VAL A 55 8.50 -12.39 -15.67
N ARG A 56 9.58 -12.59 -16.42
CA ARG A 56 9.67 -12.13 -17.80
C ARG A 56 9.05 -13.18 -18.72
N ASN A 57 8.06 -12.82 -19.52
CA ASN A 57 7.40 -13.73 -20.45
C ASN A 57 8.28 -14.00 -21.68
N THR A 58 7.85 -14.93 -22.54
CA THR A 58 8.58 -15.32 -23.77
C THR A 58 8.71 -14.19 -24.79
N GLN A 59 7.89 -13.14 -24.65
CA GLN A 59 7.92 -11.93 -25.47
C GLN A 59 8.76 -10.80 -24.82
N GLY A 60 9.44 -11.08 -23.70
CA GLY A 60 10.32 -10.13 -23.03
C GLY A 60 9.64 -9.14 -22.08
N TRP A 61 8.33 -9.22 -21.90
CA TRP A 61 7.53 -8.35 -21.03
C TRP A 61 7.52 -8.84 -19.59
N TRP A 62 7.37 -7.90 -18.65
CA TRP A 62 7.20 -8.23 -17.24
C TRP A 62 5.74 -8.56 -16.91
N GLU A 63 5.54 -9.78 -16.44
CA GLU A 63 4.26 -10.32 -15.97
C GLU A 63 4.31 -10.69 -14.49
N LEU A 64 3.14 -10.72 -13.86
CA LEU A 64 2.99 -10.88 -12.43
C LEU A 64 2.42 -12.28 -12.16
N ALA A 65 3.26 -13.22 -11.74
CA ALA A 65 2.91 -14.63 -11.57
C ALA A 65 2.70 -14.98 -10.08
N PRO A 66 1.83 -15.96 -9.76
CA PRO A 66 1.74 -16.48 -8.40
C PRO A 66 3.11 -16.98 -7.92
N LYS A 67 3.49 -16.67 -6.67
CA LYS A 67 4.66 -17.28 -6.05
C LYS A 67 4.31 -18.75 -5.82
N LYS A 68 4.88 -19.67 -6.61
CA LYS A 68 4.78 -21.11 -6.34
C LYS A 68 5.28 -21.35 -4.90
N LYS A 69 4.54 -22.15 -4.12
CA LYS A 69 4.95 -22.57 -2.78
C LYS A 69 6.28 -23.30 -2.84
#